data_AF-A0A7V1WCY0-F1
#
_entry.id   AF-A0A7V1WCY0-F1
#
_cell.length_a   1.000
_cell.length_b   1.000
_cell.length_c   1.000
_cell.angle_alpha   90.00
_cell.angle_beta   90.00
_cell.angle_gamma   90.00
#
_symmetry.space_group_name_H-M   'P 1'
#
loop_
_entity.id
_entity.type
_entity.pdbx_description
1 polymer ?
#
loop_
_entity_poly.entity_id
_entity_poly.type
_entity_poly.pdbx_seq_one_letter_code
_entity_poly.pdbx_strand_id
1 'polypeptide(L)'
;MVVWGRRSTVLVTTVALVATAAMLPAVGAAPRRRPLYVLRYRAASEHWVERLRGQASRVAARSVSAKPMAEGFSVVGHADLGGADVNGDVWVHDDHAYVGTWADPCDGLGVKVIDVSDPSHPALVGRVAAIPGTSAEDVVVRTVSTPWFTGDLLATGIQRCDYTSSELDDDTFGVDLWDVTDPSDPVHLAHLGLTTGGGGVHELDLIDRGRRAYVIATTPWSEWFDPSGAGDVRIVDVSDPVRPVEVADWGAGEQGLSPGPSPGWARSQRRSPTALGSPRTVDSRTSPTGTWVW
;
A
#
# COMPACT_ATOMS: atom_id res chain seq x y z
N MET A 1 -87.01 -13.13 -28.32
CA MET A 1 -87.18 -13.45 -29.75
C MET A 1 -85.82 -13.31 -30.42
N VAL A 2 -85.29 -14.44 -30.90
CA VAL A 2 -84.34 -14.64 -32.01
C VAL A 2 -83.22 -13.59 -32.26
N VAL A 3 -81.99 -13.97 -31.85
CA VAL A 3 -80.74 -14.15 -32.64
C VAL A 3 -80.32 -13.05 -33.64
N TRP A 4 -79.09 -12.53 -33.45
CA TRP A 4 -77.95 -12.48 -34.40
C TRP A 4 -76.85 -11.64 -33.71
N GLY A 5 -75.61 -12.07 -33.52
CA GLY A 5 -74.74 -12.74 -34.48
C GLY A 5 -73.73 -11.74 -35.04
N ARG A 6 -72.75 -11.30 -34.24
CA ARG A 6 -71.51 -10.67 -34.75
C ARG A 6 -70.31 -11.13 -33.94
N ARG A 7 -69.59 -12.09 -34.50
CA ARG A 7 -68.22 -12.45 -34.10
C ARG A 7 -67.31 -11.33 -34.58
N SER A 8 -66.73 -10.57 -33.66
CA SER A 8 -65.61 -9.67 -33.94
C SER A 8 -64.32 -10.44 -33.66
N THR A 9 -63.72 -10.99 -34.71
CA THR A 9 -62.39 -11.59 -34.67
C THR A 9 -61.37 -10.46 -34.62
N VAL A 10 -60.73 -10.25 -33.47
CA VAL A 10 -59.56 -9.37 -33.38
C VAL A 10 -58.36 -10.15 -33.90
N LEU A 11 -57.81 -9.70 -35.03
CA LEU A 11 -56.58 -10.22 -35.58
C LEU A 11 -55.42 -9.72 -34.70
N VAL A 12 -54.91 -10.57 -33.80
CA VAL A 12 -53.64 -10.30 -33.11
C VAL A 12 -52.53 -10.80 -34.01
N THR A 13 -51.90 -9.88 -34.74
CA THR A 13 -50.68 -10.16 -35.50
C THR A 13 -49.52 -10.22 -34.50
N THR A 14 -49.15 -11.42 -34.09
CA THR A 14 -47.90 -11.66 -33.34
C THR A 14 -46.73 -11.53 -34.31
N VAL A 15 -46.03 -10.40 -34.30
CA VAL A 15 -44.73 -10.28 -34.97
C VAL A 15 -43.69 -10.98 -34.09
N ALA A 16 -43.31 -12.21 -34.48
CA ALA A 16 -42.17 -12.88 -33.89
C ALA A 16 -40.88 -12.23 -34.44
N LEU A 17 -40.26 -11.36 -33.63
CA LEU A 17 -38.94 -10.83 -33.92
C LEU A 17 -37.90 -11.90 -33.55
N VAL A 18 -37.47 -12.67 -34.55
CA VAL A 18 -36.33 -13.58 -34.40
C VAL A 18 -35.07 -12.72 -34.39
N ALA A 19 -34.60 -12.37 -33.20
CA ALA A 19 -33.27 -11.80 -33.04
C ALA A 19 -32.23 -12.93 -33.15
N THR A 20 -31.71 -13.15 -34.36
CA THR A 20 -30.45 -13.90 -34.54
C THR A 20 -29.32 -13.05 -33.98
N ALA A 21 -29.02 -13.23 -32.70
CA ALA A 21 -27.75 -12.80 -32.13
C ALA A 21 -26.65 -13.67 -32.75
N ALA A 22 -25.92 -13.11 -33.73
CA ALA A 22 -24.65 -13.67 -34.15
C ALA A 22 -23.72 -13.64 -32.93
N MET A 23 -23.51 -14.79 -32.29
CA MET A 23 -22.40 -14.96 -31.37
C MET A 23 -21.10 -14.93 -32.19
N LEU A 24 -20.59 -13.72 -32.39
CA LEU A 24 -19.18 -13.53 -32.68
C LEU A 24 -18.43 -14.03 -31.43
N PRO A 25 -17.46 -14.96 -31.55
CA PRO A 25 -16.60 -15.26 -30.43
C PRO A 25 -15.95 -13.94 -30.03
N ALA A 26 -16.08 -13.55 -28.77
CA ALA A 26 -15.27 -12.48 -28.22
C ALA A 26 -13.82 -12.88 -28.50
N VAL A 27 -13.19 -12.20 -29.46
CA VAL A 27 -11.75 -12.30 -29.66
C VAL A 27 -11.19 -11.71 -28.38
N GLY A 28 -10.88 -12.58 -27.41
CA GLY A 28 -10.26 -12.19 -26.17
C GLY A 28 -9.03 -11.37 -26.53
N ALA A 29 -9.01 -10.12 -26.10
CA ALA A 29 -7.84 -9.28 -26.26
C ALA A 29 -6.64 -10.09 -25.76
N ALA A 30 -5.60 -10.21 -26.59
CA ALA A 30 -4.38 -10.89 -26.17
C ALA A 30 -3.95 -10.29 -24.83
N PRO A 31 -3.56 -11.11 -23.82
CA PRO A 31 -3.23 -10.61 -22.50
C PRO A 31 -2.17 -9.51 -22.64
N ARG A 32 -2.49 -8.32 -22.12
CA ARG A 32 -1.63 -7.16 -22.20
C ARG A 32 -0.29 -7.55 -21.56
N ARG A 33 0.80 -7.41 -22.33
CA ARG A 33 2.13 -7.70 -21.79
C ARG A 33 2.38 -6.72 -20.64
N ARG A 34 2.66 -7.27 -19.45
CA ARG A 34 2.92 -6.46 -18.26
C ARG A 34 4.10 -5.51 -18.47
N PRO A 35 4.03 -4.28 -17.94
CA PRO A 35 5.15 -3.36 -18.02
C PRO A 35 6.41 -3.91 -17.34
N LEU A 36 7.59 -3.55 -17.87
CA LEU A 36 8.87 -4.04 -17.35
C LEU A 36 9.13 -3.60 -15.92
N TYR A 37 8.70 -2.39 -15.52
CA TYR A 37 8.87 -1.88 -14.16
C TYR A 37 8.15 -2.75 -13.12
N VAL A 38 6.89 -3.13 -13.37
CA VAL A 38 6.12 -4.05 -12.51
C VAL A 38 6.86 -5.39 -12.33
N LEU A 39 7.38 -5.95 -13.43
CA LEU A 39 8.13 -7.21 -13.39
C LEU A 39 9.43 -7.09 -12.60
N ARG A 40 10.10 -5.93 -12.65
CA ARG A 40 11.33 -5.67 -11.89
C ARG A 40 11.06 -5.51 -10.40
N TYR A 41 10.02 -4.76 -10.04
CA TYR A 41 9.56 -4.66 -8.65
C TYR A 41 9.25 -6.02 -8.07
N ARG A 42 8.40 -6.78 -8.75
CA ARG A 42 8.04 -8.15 -8.36
C ARG A 42 9.29 -9.02 -8.16
N ALA A 43 10.23 -9.02 -9.10
CA ALA A 43 11.44 -9.84 -8.97
C ALA A 43 12.36 -9.39 -7.82
N ALA A 44 12.35 -8.10 -7.45
CA ALA A 44 13.11 -7.56 -6.33
C ALA A 44 12.44 -7.86 -4.98
N SER A 45 11.10 -7.86 -4.92
CA SER A 45 10.32 -8.10 -3.70
C SER A 45 10.04 -9.59 -3.41
N GLU A 46 9.89 -10.43 -4.44
CA GLU A 46 9.56 -11.87 -4.33
C GLU A 46 10.53 -12.65 -3.43
N HIS A 47 11.82 -12.30 -3.44
CA HIS A 47 12.82 -12.99 -2.62
C HIS A 47 12.63 -12.74 -1.11
N TRP A 48 12.04 -11.62 -0.71
CA TRP A 48 11.69 -11.34 0.68
C TRP A 48 10.36 -12.02 1.03
N VAL A 49 9.34 -11.85 0.19
CA VAL A 49 8.00 -12.41 0.39
C VAL A 49 8.03 -13.93 0.45
N GLU A 50 8.75 -14.64 -0.43
CA GLU A 50 8.84 -16.10 -0.40
C GLU A 50 9.58 -16.64 0.83
N ARG A 51 10.62 -15.94 1.30
CA ARG A 51 11.34 -16.31 2.54
C ARG A 51 10.48 -16.11 3.77
N LEU A 52 9.73 -15.01 3.83
CA LEU A 52 8.80 -14.72 4.92
C LEU A 52 7.59 -15.66 4.91
N ARG A 53 6.97 -15.91 3.75
CA ARG A 53 5.90 -16.93 3.60
C ARG A 53 6.37 -18.31 4.04
N GLY A 54 7.60 -18.69 3.69
CA GLY A 54 8.20 -19.95 4.12
C GLY A 54 8.43 -20.05 5.63
N GLN A 55 8.69 -18.92 6.30
CA GLN A 55 8.82 -18.85 7.76
C GLN A 55 7.46 -18.78 8.47
N ALA A 56 6.53 -17.92 8.00
CA ALA A 56 5.18 -17.79 8.53
C ALA A 56 4.38 -19.09 8.41
N SER A 57 4.47 -19.81 7.28
CA SER A 57 3.83 -21.12 7.11
C SER A 57 4.37 -22.18 8.09
N ARG A 58 5.66 -22.10 8.47
CA ARG A 58 6.27 -23.00 9.47
C ARG A 58 5.85 -22.65 10.89
N VAL A 59 5.58 -21.37 11.16
CA VAL A 59 5.07 -20.89 12.46
C VAL A 59 3.58 -21.21 12.61
N ALA A 60 2.75 -20.93 11.59
CA ALA A 60 1.32 -21.24 11.61
C ALA A 60 1.02 -22.75 11.64
N ALA A 61 1.86 -23.58 10.99
CA ALA A 61 1.72 -25.05 11.06
C ALA A 61 2.06 -25.62 12.45
N ARG A 62 2.70 -24.83 13.33
CA ARG A 62 2.77 -25.13 14.75
C ARG A 62 1.60 -24.42 15.42
N SER A 63 0.54 -25.14 15.72
CA SER A 63 -0.45 -24.71 16.70
C SER A 63 0.23 -24.61 18.07
N VAL A 64 0.99 -23.54 18.30
CA VAL A 64 1.56 -23.28 19.61
C VAL A 64 0.44 -22.64 20.42
N SER A 65 -0.36 -23.47 21.10
CA SER A 65 -0.96 -23.06 22.36
C SER A 65 0.18 -22.88 23.37
N ALA A 66 1.05 -21.91 23.11
CA ALA A 66 2.04 -21.47 24.08
C ALA A 66 1.29 -20.55 25.01
N LYS A 67 1.37 -20.83 26.32
CA LYS A 67 1.18 -19.76 27.28
C LYS A 67 2.15 -18.64 26.90
N PRO A 68 1.69 -17.37 26.87
CA PRO A 68 2.59 -16.24 26.65
C PRO A 68 3.79 -16.38 27.59
N MET A 69 5.00 -16.36 27.04
CA MET A 69 6.21 -16.25 27.85
C MET A 69 6.27 -14.82 28.38
N ALA A 70 5.69 -14.61 29.56
CA ALA A 70 5.59 -13.31 30.22
C ALA A 70 6.37 -13.32 31.55
N GLU A 71 7.56 -13.93 31.60
CA GLU A 71 8.39 -13.85 32.81
C GLU A 71 8.74 -12.39 33.11
N GLY A 72 8.35 -11.91 34.29
CA GLY A 72 8.53 -10.50 34.66
C GLY A 72 7.48 -9.54 34.10
N PHE A 73 6.49 -10.02 33.36
CA PHE A 73 5.39 -9.22 32.80
C PHE A 73 4.02 -9.78 33.22
N SER A 74 3.04 -8.90 33.39
CA SER A 74 1.63 -9.28 33.52
C SER A 74 0.89 -8.92 32.24
N VAL A 75 0.27 -9.91 31.59
CA VAL A 75 -0.66 -9.65 30.49
C VAL A 75 -1.87 -8.92 31.06
N VAL A 76 -2.10 -7.68 30.60
CA VAL A 76 -3.21 -6.82 31.07
C VAL A 76 -4.47 -7.06 30.24
N GLY A 77 -4.33 -7.16 28.92
CA GLY A 77 -5.41 -7.42 27.98
C GLY A 77 -4.87 -7.97 26.66
N HIS A 78 -5.77 -8.47 25.81
CA HIS A 78 -5.44 -8.98 24.49
C HIS A 78 -6.68 -8.93 23.58
N ALA A 79 -6.50 -8.44 22.36
CA ALA A 79 -7.45 -8.60 21.26
C ALA A 79 -6.74 -9.30 20.09
N ASP A 80 -7.42 -10.23 19.42
CA ASP A 80 -6.87 -10.93 18.24
C ASP A 80 -6.90 -10.08 16.96
N LEU A 81 -7.51 -8.89 17.03
CA LEU A 81 -7.63 -7.91 15.95
C LEU A 81 -8.22 -8.50 14.65
N GLY A 82 -9.08 -9.52 14.78
CA GLY A 82 -9.73 -10.19 13.66
C GLY A 82 -9.01 -11.44 13.13
N GLY A 83 -7.81 -11.77 13.63
CA GLY A 83 -7.15 -13.09 13.55
C GLY A 83 -6.88 -13.71 12.18
N ALA A 84 -7.18 -13.02 11.07
CA ALA A 84 -7.15 -13.57 9.72
C ALA A 84 -5.96 -13.06 8.87
N ASP A 85 -5.26 -12.05 9.36
CA ASP A 85 -4.23 -11.29 8.65
C ASP A 85 -2.97 -11.09 9.49
N VAL A 86 -1.92 -10.56 8.86
CA VAL A 86 -0.66 -10.25 9.53
C VAL A 86 -0.66 -8.77 9.91
N ASN A 87 -0.53 -8.49 11.20
CA ASN A 87 -0.36 -7.12 11.68
C ASN A 87 1.04 -6.59 11.33
N GLY A 88 1.10 -5.32 10.95
CA GLY A 88 2.33 -4.55 10.76
C GLY A 88 2.67 -3.72 11.99
N ASP A 89 3.03 -2.47 11.76
CA ASP A 89 3.43 -1.54 12.81
C ASP A 89 2.23 -1.04 13.63
N VAL A 90 2.55 -0.50 14.81
CA VAL A 90 1.57 0.01 15.76
C VAL A 90 1.93 1.42 16.20
N TRP A 91 0.93 2.30 16.16
CA TRP A 91 1.02 3.64 16.73
C TRP A 91 -0.08 3.86 17.76
N VAL A 92 0.29 4.39 18.93
CA VAL A 92 -0.69 4.74 19.98
C VAL A 92 -0.80 6.26 20.04
N HIS A 93 -2.04 6.76 19.99
CA HIS A 93 -2.36 8.18 20.10
C HIS A 93 -3.61 8.32 20.97
N ASP A 94 -3.46 8.99 22.11
CA ASP A 94 -4.45 9.07 23.19
C ASP A 94 -5.01 7.69 23.60
N ASP A 95 -6.33 7.53 23.58
CA ASP A 95 -7.03 6.30 23.98
C ASP A 95 -7.18 5.29 22.81
N HIS A 96 -6.46 5.48 21.70
CA HIS A 96 -6.54 4.61 20.53
C HIS A 96 -5.17 4.09 20.09
N ALA A 97 -5.16 2.85 19.61
CA ALA A 97 -4.05 2.26 18.88
C ALA A 97 -4.43 2.03 17.42
N TYR A 98 -3.48 2.27 16.53
CA TYR A 98 -3.59 2.13 15.09
C TYR A 98 -2.60 1.05 14.68
N VAL A 99 -3.11 -0.06 14.13
CA VAL A 99 -2.29 -1.22 13.76
C VAL A 99 -2.38 -1.44 12.27
N GLY A 100 -1.25 -1.33 11.57
CA GLY A 100 -1.17 -1.58 10.15
C GLY A 100 -1.41 -3.05 9.80
N THR A 101 -1.69 -3.32 8.54
CA THR A 101 -1.85 -4.69 8.01
C THR A 101 -0.81 -4.93 6.92
N TRP A 102 -0.10 -6.06 7.04
CA TRP A 102 0.95 -6.46 6.13
C TRP A 102 0.44 -7.36 4.98
N ALA A 103 1.31 -7.64 4.02
CA ALA A 103 0.99 -8.07 2.67
C ALA A 103 0.34 -9.45 2.50
N ASP A 104 0.18 -10.27 3.54
CA ASP A 104 -0.40 -11.61 3.46
C ASP A 104 -1.48 -11.82 4.55
N PRO A 105 -2.72 -12.18 4.20
CA PRO A 105 -3.30 -12.15 2.86
C PRO A 105 -3.35 -10.73 2.30
N CYS A 106 -3.19 -10.58 0.98
CA CYS A 106 -3.25 -9.28 0.30
C CYS A 106 -4.70 -8.85 0.02
N ASP A 107 -5.53 -8.80 1.07
CA ASP A 107 -6.96 -8.50 1.00
C ASP A 107 -7.29 -7.01 1.22
N GLY A 108 -6.31 -6.20 1.61
CA GLY A 108 -6.46 -4.75 1.69
C GLY A 108 -7.22 -4.28 2.93
N LEU A 109 -6.98 -4.89 4.09
CA LEU A 109 -7.67 -4.54 5.34
C LEU A 109 -7.23 -3.20 5.97
N GLY A 110 -6.19 -2.57 5.43
CA GLY A 110 -5.77 -1.22 5.84
C GLY A 110 -5.23 -1.16 7.26
N VAL A 111 -5.42 0.00 7.90
CA VAL A 111 -5.05 0.23 9.31
C VAL A 111 -6.25 -0.03 10.21
N LYS A 112 -6.05 -0.83 11.25
CA LYS A 112 -7.05 -1.16 12.28
C LYS A 112 -7.05 -0.08 13.36
N VAL A 113 -8.22 0.44 13.69
CA VAL A 113 -8.42 1.39 14.78
C VAL A 113 -8.93 0.64 16.00
N ILE A 114 -8.21 0.74 17.11
CA ILE A 114 -8.42 -0.04 18.33
C ILE A 114 -8.65 0.93 19.48
N ASP A 115 -9.80 0.82 20.14
CA ASP A 115 -10.03 1.48 21.42
C ASP A 115 -9.20 0.76 22.50
N VAL A 116 -8.33 1.51 23.16
CA VAL A 116 -7.47 1.05 24.25
C VAL A 116 -7.67 1.87 25.53
N SER A 117 -8.78 2.60 25.64
CA SER A 117 -9.17 3.37 26.84
C SER A 117 -9.27 2.49 28.10
N ASP A 118 -9.69 1.24 27.94
CA ASP A 118 -9.50 0.16 28.92
C ASP A 118 -8.47 -0.85 28.40
N PRO A 119 -7.20 -0.78 28.86
CA PRO A 119 -6.15 -1.70 28.43
C PRO A 119 -6.43 -3.18 28.73
N SER A 120 -7.38 -3.49 29.63
CA SER A 120 -7.79 -4.87 29.91
C SER A 120 -8.83 -5.42 28.93
N HIS A 121 -9.50 -4.53 28.18
CA HIS A 121 -10.52 -4.88 27.18
C HIS A 121 -10.31 -4.10 25.86
N PRO A 122 -9.15 -4.23 25.20
CA PRO A 122 -8.93 -3.57 23.91
C PRO A 122 -9.94 -4.06 22.87
N ALA A 123 -10.47 -3.15 22.06
CA ALA A 123 -11.51 -3.45 21.09
C ALA A 123 -11.22 -2.86 19.71
N LEU A 124 -11.29 -3.69 18.67
CA LEU A 124 -11.27 -3.22 17.28
C LEU A 124 -12.57 -2.47 16.98
N VAL A 125 -12.47 -1.15 16.74
CA VAL A 125 -13.62 -0.26 16.52
C VAL A 125 -13.78 0.21 15.08
N GLY A 126 -12.73 0.14 14.27
CA GLY A 126 -12.78 0.61 12.89
C GLY A 126 -11.59 0.20 12.04
N ARG A 127 -11.63 0.60 10.77
CA ARG A 127 -10.51 0.48 9.81
C ARG A 127 -10.47 1.71 8.90
N VAL A 128 -9.26 2.12 8.55
CA VAL A 128 -8.99 3.17 7.55
C VAL A 128 -8.00 2.64 6.51
N ALA A 129 -7.84 3.34 5.38
CA ALA A 129 -6.90 2.96 4.33
C ALA A 129 -7.08 1.51 3.78
N ALA A 130 -8.32 1.00 3.80
CA ALA A 130 -8.64 -0.34 3.32
C ALA A 130 -8.76 -0.36 1.78
N ILE A 131 -7.63 -0.57 1.10
CA ILE A 131 -7.53 -0.53 -0.36
C ILE A 131 -7.19 -1.95 -0.89
N PRO A 132 -8.05 -2.57 -1.71
CA PRO A 132 -7.81 -3.92 -2.23
C PRO A 132 -6.47 -4.06 -2.97
N GLY A 133 -5.78 -5.18 -2.76
CA GLY A 133 -4.50 -5.46 -3.42
C GLY A 133 -3.31 -4.69 -2.86
N THR A 134 -3.49 -4.00 -1.73
CA THR A 134 -2.47 -3.22 -1.04
C THR A 134 -2.26 -3.62 0.42
N SER A 135 -1.12 -3.25 0.97
CA SER A 135 -0.84 -3.26 2.41
C SER A 135 -0.68 -1.82 2.90
N ALA A 136 -1.10 -1.59 4.15
CA ALA A 136 -0.94 -0.36 4.90
C ALA A 136 -0.19 -0.70 6.19
N GLU A 137 1.11 -0.99 6.05
CA GLU A 137 1.94 -1.63 7.07
C GLU A 137 2.34 -0.65 8.17
N ASP A 138 2.91 0.48 7.76
CA ASP A 138 3.39 1.52 8.66
C ASP A 138 2.38 2.66 8.79
N VAL A 139 2.21 3.15 10.01
CA VAL A 139 1.21 4.14 10.40
C VAL A 139 1.75 5.04 11.49
N VAL A 140 1.52 6.35 11.34
CA VAL A 140 1.83 7.35 12.36
C VAL A 140 0.64 8.29 12.53
N VAL A 141 0.29 8.60 13.78
CA VAL A 141 -0.75 9.59 14.11
C VAL A 141 -0.15 10.72 14.94
N ARG A 142 -0.42 11.97 14.58
CA ARG A 142 -0.01 13.12 15.40
C ARG A 142 -1.07 14.21 15.42
N THR A 143 -1.20 14.88 16.55
CA THR A 143 -1.88 16.16 16.61
C THR A 143 -1.11 17.20 15.80
N VAL A 144 -1.76 17.79 14.82
CA VAL A 144 -1.21 18.80 13.92
C VAL A 144 -2.05 20.07 14.01
N SER A 145 -1.39 21.23 14.04
CA SER A 145 -2.05 22.54 14.00
C SER A 145 -1.39 23.45 12.98
N THR A 146 -1.87 23.38 11.75
CA THR A 146 -1.46 24.24 10.64
C THR A 146 -2.56 25.28 10.32
N PRO A 147 -2.30 26.23 9.41
CA PRO A 147 -3.34 27.14 8.93
C PRO A 147 -4.52 26.46 8.21
N TRP A 148 -4.38 25.21 7.78
CA TRP A 148 -5.37 24.49 6.98
C TRP A 148 -6.03 23.34 7.72
N PHE A 149 -5.40 22.84 8.78
CA PHE A 149 -5.87 21.69 9.54
C PHE A 149 -5.55 21.84 11.02
N THR A 150 -6.50 21.49 11.89
CA THR A 150 -6.26 21.32 13.32
C THR A 150 -7.01 20.08 13.78
N GLY A 151 -6.26 19.09 14.26
CA GLY A 151 -6.80 17.78 14.60
C GLY A 151 -5.70 16.74 14.69
N ASP A 152 -6.09 15.48 14.75
CA ASP A 152 -5.18 14.34 14.73
C ASP A 152 -5.08 13.78 13.32
N LEU A 153 -3.88 13.91 12.75
CA LEU A 153 -3.58 13.48 11.39
C LEU A 153 -2.92 12.10 11.43
N LEU A 154 -3.56 11.12 10.79
CA LEU A 154 -2.99 9.83 10.48
C LEU A 154 -2.35 9.85 9.10
N ALA A 155 -1.12 9.37 9.00
CA ALA A 155 -0.44 9.05 7.75
C ALA A 155 -0.09 7.56 7.72
N THR A 156 -0.35 6.90 6.60
CA THR A 156 0.03 5.49 6.39
C THR A 156 0.59 5.27 4.98
N GLY A 157 1.53 4.33 4.87
CA GLY A 157 2.16 3.96 3.61
C GLY A 157 1.36 2.90 2.87
N ILE A 158 0.91 3.21 1.66
CA ILE A 158 0.20 2.26 0.78
C ILE A 158 1.21 1.60 -0.15
N GLN A 159 1.21 0.27 -0.14
CA GLN A 159 2.10 -0.56 -0.95
C GLN A 159 1.32 -1.61 -1.73
N ARG A 160 1.74 -1.88 -2.97
CA ARG A 160 1.21 -2.99 -3.74
C ARG A 160 1.68 -4.33 -3.16
N CYS A 161 0.74 -5.17 -2.73
CA CYS A 161 1.03 -6.56 -2.39
C CYS A 161 0.54 -7.55 -3.47
N ASP A 162 -0.43 -7.19 -4.31
CA ASP A 162 -0.94 -8.08 -5.36
C ASP A 162 -0.26 -7.81 -6.72
N TYR A 163 0.84 -8.53 -6.96
CA TYR A 163 1.53 -8.54 -8.25
C TYR A 163 0.90 -9.51 -9.28
N THR A 164 -0.25 -10.13 -8.97
CA THR A 164 -0.97 -11.07 -9.84
C THR A 164 -2.17 -10.46 -10.55
N SER A 165 -2.80 -9.42 -9.99
CA SER A 165 -3.72 -8.55 -10.73
C SER A 165 -2.95 -7.71 -11.75
N SER A 166 -3.46 -7.55 -12.97
CA SER A 166 -2.90 -6.60 -13.95
C SER A 166 -3.63 -5.25 -13.92
N GLU A 167 -4.71 -5.15 -13.15
CA GLU A 167 -5.50 -3.92 -13.02
C GLU A 167 -4.71 -2.85 -12.27
N LEU A 168 -3.89 -3.29 -11.31
CA LEU A 168 -3.00 -2.45 -10.51
C LEU A 168 -1.71 -2.02 -11.24
N ASP A 169 -1.51 -2.42 -12.50
CA ASP A 169 -0.24 -2.16 -13.21
C ASP A 169 -0.06 -0.67 -13.57
N ASP A 170 -1.15 0.09 -13.71
CA ASP A 170 -1.11 1.53 -14.00
C ASP A 170 -1.54 2.40 -12.79
N ASP A 171 -1.84 1.78 -11.63
CA ASP A 171 -2.26 2.46 -10.40
C ASP A 171 -1.08 3.13 -9.68
N THR A 172 -1.38 4.05 -8.75
CA THR A 172 -0.36 4.74 -7.95
C THR A 172 -0.43 4.39 -6.46
N PHE A 173 0.74 4.23 -5.85
CA PHE A 173 0.91 3.88 -4.44
C PHE A 173 1.77 4.94 -3.76
N GLY A 174 1.53 5.20 -2.48
CA GLY A 174 2.15 6.35 -1.81
C GLY A 174 1.65 6.55 -0.39
N VAL A 175 1.33 7.79 -0.02
CA VAL A 175 0.88 8.14 1.34
C VAL A 175 -0.63 8.34 1.33
N ASP A 176 -1.32 7.72 2.28
CA ASP A 176 -2.74 7.94 2.54
C ASP A 176 -2.92 8.71 3.86
N LEU A 177 -3.78 9.73 3.83
CA LEU A 177 -3.96 10.70 4.92
C LEU A 177 -5.41 10.70 5.41
N TRP A 178 -5.58 10.66 6.72
CA TRP A 178 -6.87 10.63 7.39
C TRP A 178 -6.90 11.60 8.58
N ASP A 179 -8.03 12.28 8.76
CA ASP A 179 -8.38 12.93 10.01
C ASP A 179 -8.97 11.89 10.94
N VAL A 180 -8.31 11.66 12.07
CA VAL A 180 -8.72 10.72 13.12
C VAL A 180 -8.96 11.44 14.44
N THR A 181 -9.26 12.75 14.41
CA THR A 181 -9.63 13.53 15.60
C THR A 181 -10.83 12.91 16.32
N ASP A 182 -11.78 12.35 15.56
CA ASP A 182 -12.79 11.42 16.06
C ASP A 182 -12.51 10.02 15.48
N PRO A 183 -11.84 9.13 16.23
CA PRO A 183 -11.52 7.78 15.76
C PRO A 183 -12.74 6.90 15.47
N SER A 184 -13.94 7.31 15.93
CA SER A 184 -15.20 6.61 15.64
C SER A 184 -15.81 6.99 14.29
N ASP A 185 -15.40 8.14 13.72
CA ASP A 185 -15.81 8.64 12.41
C ASP A 185 -14.60 9.24 11.64
N PRO A 186 -13.60 8.41 11.29
CA PRO A 186 -12.39 8.88 10.61
C PRO A 186 -12.71 9.39 9.20
N VAL A 187 -12.11 10.52 8.82
CA VAL A 187 -12.37 11.18 7.54
C VAL A 187 -11.16 11.04 6.62
N HIS A 188 -11.35 10.45 5.45
CA HIS A 188 -10.30 10.41 4.42
C HIS A 188 -10.02 11.81 3.89
N LEU A 189 -8.74 12.20 3.83
CA LEU A 189 -8.33 13.53 3.38
C LEU A 189 -7.72 13.49 1.98
N ALA A 190 -6.74 12.60 1.76
CA ALA A 190 -6.06 12.47 0.48
C ALA A 190 -5.28 11.16 0.37
N HIS A 191 -5.17 10.64 -0.86
CA HIS A 191 -4.16 9.67 -1.26
C HIS A 191 -3.19 10.36 -2.23
N LEU A 192 -1.90 10.40 -1.90
CA LEU A 192 -0.84 10.92 -2.77
C LEU A 192 -0.04 9.77 -3.35
N GLY A 193 -0.21 9.50 -4.65
CA GLY A 193 0.59 8.53 -5.38
C GLY A 193 2.03 9.01 -5.58
N LEU A 194 3.00 8.26 -5.06
CA LEU A 194 4.44 8.54 -5.17
C LEU A 194 5.17 7.57 -6.12
N THR A 195 4.57 6.40 -6.37
CA THR A 195 5.09 5.34 -7.24
C THR A 195 3.98 4.83 -8.16
N THR A 196 4.34 4.23 -9.29
CA THR A 196 3.41 3.72 -10.31
C THR A 196 3.57 2.22 -10.53
N GLY A 197 2.46 1.49 -10.38
CA GLY A 197 2.29 0.09 -10.70
C GLY A 197 3.11 -0.91 -9.87
N GLY A 198 4.05 -0.48 -9.04
CA GLY A 198 4.81 -1.35 -8.15
C GLY A 198 5.38 -0.56 -6.98
N GLY A 199 5.80 -1.28 -5.94
CA GLY A 199 6.32 -0.64 -4.72
C GLY A 199 5.22 0.09 -3.95
N GLY A 200 5.54 1.29 -3.50
CA GLY A 200 4.75 2.09 -2.56
C GLY A 200 5.59 2.55 -1.38
N VAL A 201 4.96 3.20 -0.41
CA VAL A 201 5.65 3.68 0.79
C VAL A 201 5.76 2.55 1.80
N HIS A 202 6.99 2.10 2.07
CA HIS A 202 7.26 0.98 2.97
C HIS A 202 7.27 1.41 4.43
N GLU A 203 8.02 2.47 4.71
CA GLU A 203 8.12 3.10 6.03
C GLU A 203 7.91 4.61 5.87
N LEU A 204 7.34 5.26 6.88
CA LEU A 204 7.19 6.70 6.97
C LEU A 204 7.29 7.23 8.40
N ASP A 205 7.50 8.55 8.53
CA ASP A 205 7.19 9.27 9.76
C ASP A 205 6.48 10.57 9.41
N LEU A 206 5.58 10.99 10.30
CA LEU A 206 4.89 12.28 10.23
C LEU A 206 5.63 13.26 11.15
N ILE A 207 5.96 14.45 10.69
CA ILE A 207 6.74 15.42 11.45
C ILE A 207 5.96 16.72 11.56
N ASP A 208 5.61 17.08 12.79
CA ASP A 208 5.11 18.41 13.13
C ASP A 208 6.28 19.41 13.24
N ARG A 209 6.15 20.55 12.56
CA ARG A 209 7.07 21.69 12.59
C ARG A 209 6.30 22.99 12.85
N GLY A 210 5.35 22.94 13.77
CA GLY A 210 4.52 24.08 14.18
C GLY A 210 3.45 24.35 13.14
N ARG A 211 3.57 25.43 12.37
CA ARG A 211 2.57 25.78 11.33
C ARG A 211 2.69 24.93 10.06
N ARG A 212 3.47 23.86 10.09
CA ARG A 212 3.73 22.95 8.97
C ARG A 212 3.83 21.52 9.45
N ALA A 213 3.45 20.59 8.58
CA ALA A 213 3.61 19.17 8.79
C ALA A 213 4.21 18.51 7.55
N TYR A 214 5.04 17.49 7.75
CA TYR A 214 5.69 16.77 6.67
C TYR A 214 5.59 15.26 6.88
N VAL A 215 5.37 14.50 5.82
CA VAL A 215 5.63 13.05 5.82
C VAL A 215 7.00 12.82 5.17
N ILE A 216 7.88 12.12 5.89
CA ILE A 216 9.09 11.53 5.29
C ILE A 216 8.75 10.08 4.99
N ALA A 217 8.72 9.73 3.72
CA ALA A 217 8.32 8.41 3.26
C ALA A 217 9.48 7.72 2.54
N THR A 218 9.58 6.40 2.69
CA THR A 218 10.55 5.59 1.95
C THR A 218 9.83 4.76 0.90
N THR A 219 10.29 4.84 -0.34
CA THR A 219 9.74 4.10 -1.49
C THR A 219 10.83 3.18 -2.04
N PRO A 220 11.01 1.97 -1.46
CA PRO A 220 12.13 1.12 -1.82
C PRO A 220 12.18 0.84 -3.33
N TRP A 221 13.36 1.04 -3.91
CA TRP A 221 13.65 0.81 -5.33
C TRP A 221 12.98 1.75 -6.33
N SER A 222 12.33 2.84 -5.89
CA SER A 222 11.72 3.81 -6.82
C SER A 222 12.74 4.41 -7.76
N GLU A 223 13.95 4.69 -7.28
CA GLU A 223 15.00 5.30 -8.09
C GLU A 223 15.35 4.47 -9.34
N TRP A 224 15.26 3.14 -9.24
CA TRP A 224 15.70 2.25 -10.32
C TRP A 224 14.57 1.61 -11.12
N PHE A 225 13.40 1.44 -10.52
CA PHE A 225 12.31 0.69 -11.13
C PHE A 225 11.08 1.53 -11.40
N ASP A 226 10.83 2.60 -10.64
CA ASP A 226 9.69 3.46 -10.90
C ASP A 226 9.87 4.22 -12.23
N PRO A 227 8.82 4.38 -13.05
CA PRO A 227 8.88 5.16 -14.28
C PRO A 227 9.31 6.63 -14.08
N SER A 228 9.07 7.22 -12.90
CA SER A 228 9.50 8.59 -12.57
C SER A 228 11.01 8.71 -12.36
N GLY A 229 11.66 7.63 -11.91
CA GLY A 229 13.05 7.64 -11.47
C GLY A 229 13.30 8.44 -10.19
N ALA A 230 12.26 8.80 -9.44
CA ALA A 230 12.38 9.54 -8.19
C ALA A 230 13.12 8.74 -7.10
N GLY A 231 13.89 9.43 -6.27
CA GLY A 231 14.67 8.86 -5.19
C GLY A 231 13.86 8.05 -4.19
N ASP A 232 14.55 7.19 -3.43
CA ASP A 232 13.92 6.24 -2.49
C ASP A 232 13.43 6.90 -1.19
N VAL A 233 13.86 8.13 -0.88
CA VAL A 233 13.33 8.93 0.24
C VAL A 233 12.54 10.10 -0.32
N ARG A 234 11.29 10.27 0.12
CA ARG A 234 10.33 11.27 -0.34
C ARG A 234 9.92 12.16 0.81
N ILE A 235 9.86 13.47 0.60
CA ILE A 235 9.39 14.44 1.58
C ILE A 235 8.14 15.09 1.03
N VAL A 236 7.03 14.92 1.75
CA VAL A 236 5.71 15.43 1.39
C VAL A 236 5.31 16.51 2.38
N ASP A 237 5.02 17.72 1.92
CA ASP A 237 4.36 18.74 2.73
C ASP A 237 2.87 18.37 2.85
N VAL A 238 2.46 18.09 4.09
CA VAL A 238 1.09 17.73 4.47
C VAL A 238 0.45 18.81 5.35
N SER A 239 0.97 20.04 5.28
CA SER A 239 0.41 21.17 6.03
C SER A 239 -1.05 21.47 5.65
N ASP A 240 -1.40 21.25 4.37
CA ASP A 240 -2.77 21.16 3.88
C ASP A 240 -3.04 19.69 3.52
N PRO A 241 -3.52 18.85 4.45
CA PRO A 241 -3.57 17.40 4.26
C PRO A 241 -4.61 16.94 3.24
N VAL A 242 -5.53 17.81 2.79
CA VAL A 242 -6.42 17.52 1.64
C VAL A 242 -5.76 17.85 0.29
N ARG A 243 -4.57 18.47 0.32
CA ARG A 243 -3.76 18.80 -0.86
C ARG A 243 -2.27 18.57 -0.56
N PRO A 244 -1.87 17.34 -0.21
CA PRO A 244 -0.48 17.03 0.05
C PRO A 244 0.37 17.23 -1.21
N VAL A 245 1.59 17.72 -1.05
CA VAL A 245 2.51 17.98 -2.17
C VAL A 245 3.88 17.43 -1.83
N GLU A 246 4.43 16.62 -2.72
CA GLU A 246 5.85 16.26 -2.65
C GLU A 246 6.73 17.49 -2.89
N VAL A 247 7.65 17.75 -1.97
CA VAL A 247 8.54 18.92 -2.00
C VAL A 247 10.00 18.57 -2.23
N ALA A 248 10.39 17.32 -2.02
CA ALA A 248 11.73 16.82 -2.30
C ALA A 248 11.76 15.30 -2.37
N ASP A 249 12.75 14.78 -3.08
CA ASP A 249 13.17 13.39 -3.04
C ASP A 249 14.70 13.29 -2.92
N TRP A 250 15.17 12.10 -2.53
CA TRP A 250 16.59 11.79 -2.46
C TRP A 250 16.84 10.32 -2.81
N GLY A 251 17.68 10.08 -3.80
CA GLY A 251 18.13 8.74 -4.22
C GLY A 251 19.60 8.49 -3.92
N ALA A 252 19.94 7.26 -3.53
CA ALA A 252 21.33 6.90 -3.27
C ALA A 252 22.15 6.84 -4.57
N GLY A 253 21.56 6.38 -5.67
CA GLY A 253 22.19 6.33 -6.98
C GLY A 253 22.49 7.70 -7.58
N GLU A 254 21.64 8.69 -7.34
CA GLU A 254 21.86 10.09 -7.70
C GLU A 254 23.12 10.66 -7.03
N GLN A 255 23.44 10.16 -5.84
CA GLN A 255 24.67 10.50 -5.10
C GLN A 255 25.88 9.63 -5.51
N GLY A 256 25.75 8.83 -6.56
CA GLY A 256 26.81 7.97 -7.09
C GLY A 256 27.00 6.65 -6.32
N LEU A 257 26.04 6.27 -5.46
CA LEU A 257 26.08 4.99 -4.76
C LEU A 257 25.48 3.89 -5.63
N SER A 258 26.08 2.70 -5.58
CA SER A 258 25.53 1.54 -6.27
C SER A 258 24.40 0.92 -5.44
N PRO A 259 23.32 0.40 -6.06
CA PRO A 259 22.29 -0.38 -5.35
C PRO A 259 22.81 -1.67 -4.68
N GLY A 260 24.10 -1.98 -4.85
CA GLY A 260 24.76 -3.14 -4.26
C GLY A 260 24.34 -4.46 -4.92
N PRO A 261 24.94 -5.59 -4.50
CA PRO A 261 24.59 -6.90 -5.03
C PRO A 261 23.30 -7.42 -4.35
N SER A 262 22.14 -6.90 -4.73
CA SER A 262 20.87 -7.50 -4.30
C SER A 262 20.52 -8.71 -5.21
N PRO A 263 20.06 -9.85 -4.67
CA PRO A 263 19.75 -11.05 -5.46
C PRO A 263 18.71 -10.83 -6.57
N GLY A 264 17.81 -9.86 -6.39
CA GLY A 264 16.82 -9.44 -7.39
C GLY A 264 17.41 -8.58 -8.51
N TRP A 265 18.37 -7.70 -8.19
CA TRP A 265 19.06 -6.82 -9.14
C TRP A 265 19.85 -7.60 -10.22
N ALA A 266 20.61 -8.62 -9.81
CA ALA A 266 21.38 -9.42 -10.76
C ALA A 266 20.51 -10.29 -11.69
N ARG A 267 19.27 -10.61 -11.30
CA ARG A 267 18.30 -11.34 -12.13
C ARG A 267 17.52 -10.41 -13.06
N SER A 268 17.19 -9.20 -12.61
CA SER A 268 16.49 -8.20 -13.43
C SER A 268 17.36 -7.70 -14.59
N GLN A 269 18.67 -7.55 -14.40
CA GLN A 269 19.61 -7.15 -15.46
C GLN A 269 19.78 -8.22 -16.57
N ARG A 270 19.74 -9.51 -16.22
CA ARG A 270 19.93 -10.60 -17.21
C ARG A 270 18.83 -10.70 -18.26
N ARG A 271 17.71 -10.00 -18.08
CA ARG A 271 16.60 -9.94 -19.04
C ARG A 271 16.62 -8.73 -19.97
N SER A 272 17.63 -7.86 -19.92
CA SER A 272 17.74 -6.68 -20.80
C SER A 272 19.19 -6.41 -21.20
N PRO A 273 19.65 -6.79 -22.42
CA PRO A 273 21.03 -6.55 -22.85
C PRO A 273 21.35 -5.08 -23.20
N THR A 274 20.38 -4.17 -23.18
CA THR A 274 20.56 -2.82 -23.73
C THR A 274 19.91 -1.78 -22.85
N ALA A 275 20.70 -1.15 -21.99
CA ALA A 275 20.62 0.25 -21.55
C ALA A 275 21.21 0.36 -20.13
N LEU A 276 22.52 0.60 -20.06
CA LEU A 276 23.15 1.39 -18.99
C LEU A 276 24.56 1.69 -19.49
N GLY A 277 24.84 2.97 -19.73
CA GLY A 277 26.17 3.45 -20.06
C GLY A 277 27.14 3.03 -18.96
N SER A 278 28.34 2.62 -19.36
CA SER A 278 29.40 2.19 -18.47
C SER A 278 29.59 3.17 -17.29
N PRO A 279 29.71 2.69 -16.05
CA PRO A 279 30.09 3.56 -14.94
C PRO A 279 31.45 4.18 -15.26
N ARG A 280 31.57 5.51 -15.19
CA ARG A 280 32.89 6.14 -15.14
C ARG A 280 33.58 5.62 -13.89
N THR A 281 34.74 4.99 -14.07
CA THR A 281 35.63 4.58 -12.99
C THR A 281 35.96 5.79 -12.13
N VAL A 282 35.49 5.78 -10.88
CA VAL A 282 35.96 6.69 -9.83
C VAL A 282 37.32 6.17 -9.37
N ASP A 283 38.36 6.98 -9.58
CA ASP A 283 39.72 6.71 -9.12
C ASP A 283 39.77 6.75 -7.59
N SER A 284 40.16 5.64 -6.97
CA SER A 284 40.14 5.42 -5.52
C SER A 284 41.33 6.05 -4.80
N ARG A 285 41.78 7.24 -5.19
CA ARG A 285 42.91 7.93 -4.57
C ARG A 285 42.61 9.38 -4.24
N THR A 286 41.78 9.58 -3.21
CA THR A 286 41.91 10.68 -2.22
C THR A 286 40.78 10.58 -1.21
N SER A 287 41.03 9.88 -0.09
CA SER A 287 40.22 10.06 1.12
C SER A 287 40.87 11.15 1.98
N PRO A 288 40.18 12.25 2.32
CA PRO A 288 40.45 12.97 3.54
C PRO A 288 39.59 12.38 4.66
N THR A 289 40.25 11.88 5.69
CA THR A 289 39.65 11.50 6.97
C THR A 289 38.94 12.71 7.59
N GLY A 290 37.61 12.68 7.61
CA GLY A 290 36.77 13.63 8.36
C GLY A 290 36.03 12.90 9.46
N THR A 291 36.44 13.13 10.70
CA THR A 291 35.80 12.63 11.92
C THR A 291 34.49 13.38 12.12
N TRP A 292 33.36 12.68 12.17
CA TRP A 292 32.08 13.25 12.61
C TRP A 292 31.91 12.97 14.11
N VAL A 293 31.80 14.04 14.89
CA VAL A 293 31.42 14.01 16.31
C VAL A 293 29.94 14.37 16.37
N TRP A 294 29.19 13.59 17.15
CA TRP A 294 27.74 13.68 17.40
C TRP A 294 27.26 15.07 17.81
#